data_AF-A0A5E7B767-F1
#
_entry.id   AF-A0A5E7B767-F1
#
_cell.length_a   1.000
_cell.length_b   1.000
_cell.length_c   1.000
_cell.angle_alpha   90.00
_cell.angle_beta   90.00
_cell.angle_gamma   90.00
#
_symmetry.space_group_name_H-M   'P 1'
#
loop_
_entity.id
_entity.type
_entity.pdbx_description
1 polymer ?
#
loop_
_entity_poly.entity_id
_entity_poly.type
_entity_poly.pdbx_seq_one_letter_code
_entity_poly.pdbx_strand_id
1 'polypeptide(L)'
;MRIERLFNRLDYYRVAPVQSLAELLTLVEYGGVPFDLLVINAALADGALNLRDFLLDQPQVHHALIYGQPAEWPPTPAGGLQKIQVSDAAVPDLTCIQRLMAIVDPQLPFVGTVISVR
;
A
#
# COMPACT_ATOMS: atom_id res chain seq x y z
N MET A 1 1.18 -16.26 -2.89
CA MET A 1 1.31 -16.39 -1.42
C MET A 1 2.68 -15.95 -0.88
N ARG A 2 3.21 -14.78 -1.30
CA ARG A 2 4.51 -14.27 -0.78
C ARG A 2 4.33 -12.99 0.03
N ILE A 3 3.50 -12.08 -0.45
CA ILE A 3 3.21 -10.79 0.20
C ILE A 3 2.40 -10.96 1.49
N GLU A 4 1.35 -11.79 1.51
CA GLU A 4 0.56 -12.03 2.72
C GLU A 4 1.42 -12.57 3.87
N ARG A 5 2.40 -13.44 3.57
CA ARG A 5 3.33 -13.96 4.57
C ARG A 5 4.28 -12.89 5.11
N LEU A 6 4.64 -11.88 4.31
CA LEU A 6 5.45 -10.75 4.77
C LEU A 6 4.66 -9.90 5.75
N PHE A 7 3.38 -9.63 5.45
CA PHE A 7 2.47 -8.92 6.35
C PHE A 7 2.21 -9.70 7.64
N ASN A 8 1.96 -11.01 7.58
CA ASN A 8 1.81 -11.83 8.78
C ASN A 8 3.06 -11.81 9.68
N ARG A 9 4.27 -11.70 9.10
CA ARG A 9 5.52 -11.55 9.89
C ARG A 9 5.65 -10.19 10.57
N LEU A 10 4.93 -9.20 10.09
CA LEU A 10 4.85 -7.86 10.66
C LEU A 10 3.62 -7.69 11.57
N ASP A 11 2.98 -8.81 11.95
CA ASP A 11 1.77 -8.86 12.78
C ASP A 11 0.49 -8.28 12.12
N TYR A 12 0.50 -8.16 10.78
CA TYR A 12 -0.67 -7.75 10.01
C TYR A 12 -1.40 -8.97 9.45
N TYR A 13 -2.56 -9.30 10.03
CA TYR A 13 -3.35 -10.49 9.66
C TYR A 13 -4.54 -10.20 8.75
N ARG A 14 -4.88 -8.91 8.52
CA ARG A 14 -6.05 -8.50 7.74
C ARG A 14 -5.70 -8.27 6.27
N VAL A 15 -5.05 -9.26 5.65
CA VAL A 15 -4.62 -9.18 4.25
C VAL A 15 -5.63 -9.94 3.39
N ALA A 16 -6.36 -9.21 2.54
CA ALA A 16 -7.25 -9.80 1.54
C ALA A 16 -6.46 -10.05 0.24
N PRO A 17 -6.24 -11.31 -0.17
CA PRO A 17 -5.63 -11.59 -1.46
C PRO A 17 -6.61 -11.28 -2.59
N VAL A 18 -6.16 -10.52 -3.58
CA VAL A 18 -6.92 -10.21 -4.79
C VAL A 18 -6.14 -10.73 -5.99
N GLN A 19 -6.78 -11.55 -6.82
CA GLN A 19 -6.10 -12.26 -7.92
C GLN A 19 -6.33 -11.59 -9.28
N SER A 20 -7.29 -10.67 -9.39
CA SER A 20 -7.66 -10.04 -10.65
C SER A 20 -8.06 -8.59 -10.47
N LEU A 21 -7.83 -7.77 -11.50
CA LEU A 21 -8.25 -6.37 -11.51
C LEU A 21 -9.76 -6.23 -11.27
N ALA A 22 -10.57 -7.12 -11.85
CA ALA A 22 -12.03 -7.11 -11.66
C ALA A 22 -12.45 -7.33 -10.20
N GLU A 23 -11.77 -8.21 -9.46
CA GLU A 23 -12.03 -8.38 -8.02
C GLU A 23 -11.66 -7.12 -7.24
N LEU A 24 -10.54 -6.47 -7.59
CA LEU A 24 -10.14 -5.19 -6.98
C LEU A 24 -11.21 -4.12 -7.22
N LEU A 25 -11.65 -3.95 -8.46
CA LEU A 25 -12.69 -2.99 -8.82
C LEU A 25 -13.98 -3.26 -8.04
N THR A 26 -14.39 -4.53 -7.97
CA THR A 26 -15.57 -4.94 -7.19
C THR A 26 -15.40 -4.60 -5.71
N LEU A 27 -14.22 -4.84 -5.13
CA LEU A 27 -13.94 -4.52 -3.73
C LEU A 27 -13.89 -3.02 -3.46
N VAL A 28 -13.42 -2.21 -4.39
CA VAL A 28 -13.40 -0.75 -4.26
C VAL A 28 -14.79 -0.15 -4.50
N GLU A 29 -15.58 -0.71 -5.42
CA GLU A 29 -16.93 -0.22 -5.70
C GLU A 29 -17.95 -0.63 -4.63
N TYR A 30 -17.84 -1.85 -4.08
CA TYR A 30 -18.81 -2.42 -3.14
C TYR A 30 -18.29 -2.59 -1.71
N GLY A 31 -16.98 -2.48 -1.49
CA GLY A 31 -16.41 -2.51 -0.15
C GLY A 31 -16.70 -1.20 0.55
N GLY A 32 -17.83 -1.10 1.24
CA GLY A 32 -18.20 0.10 2.02
C GLY A 32 -17.23 0.46 3.16
N VAL A 33 -16.04 -0.14 3.22
CA VAL A 33 -14.98 0.09 4.21
C VAL A 33 -13.75 0.61 3.47
N PRO A 34 -13.18 1.75 3.89
CA PRO A 34 -11.95 2.26 3.31
C PRO A 34 -10.80 1.26 3.50
N PHE A 35 -9.96 1.15 2.48
CA PHE A 35 -8.74 0.35 2.51
C PHE A 35 -7.59 1.22 2.99
N ASP A 36 -7.03 0.87 4.15
CA ASP A 36 -5.84 1.54 4.69
C ASP A 36 -4.63 1.36 3.77
N LEU A 37 -4.46 0.15 3.22
CA LEU A 37 -3.36 -0.21 2.34
C LEU A 37 -3.78 -1.17 1.23
N LEU A 38 -3.45 -0.83 -0.02
CA LEU A 38 -3.54 -1.70 -1.18
C LEU A 38 -2.14 -2.04 -1.73
N VAL A 39 -1.87 -3.31 -2.04
CA VAL A 39 -0.62 -3.73 -2.71
C VAL A 39 -0.94 -4.45 -4.00
N ILE A 40 -0.50 -3.89 -5.13
CA ILE A 40 -0.84 -4.37 -6.48
C ILE A 40 0.39 -4.44 -7.38
N ASN A 41 0.44 -5.47 -8.25
CA ASN A 41 1.46 -5.57 -9.28
C ASN A 41 1.06 -4.66 -10.47
N ALA A 42 1.99 -3.84 -10.98
CA ALA A 42 1.77 -3.03 -12.17
C ALA A 42 1.34 -3.86 -13.39
N ALA A 43 1.87 -5.08 -13.51
CA ALA A 43 1.50 -6.02 -14.56
C ALA A 43 0.05 -6.52 -14.47
N LEU A 44 -0.62 -6.37 -13.30
CA LEU A 44 -2.03 -6.78 -13.17
C LEU A 44 -2.96 -5.95 -14.04
N ALA A 45 -2.59 -4.70 -14.34
CA ALA A 45 -3.36 -3.86 -15.23
C ALA A 45 -2.97 -4.00 -16.70
N ASP A 46 -1.79 -4.56 -17.02
CA ASP A 46 -1.31 -4.81 -18.39
C ASP A 46 -1.54 -3.64 -19.39
N GLY A 47 -1.48 -2.40 -18.91
CA GLY A 47 -1.79 -1.21 -19.72
C GLY A 47 -3.28 -0.99 -20.05
N ALA A 48 -4.18 -1.89 -19.65
CA ALA A 48 -5.64 -1.72 -19.77
C ALA A 48 -6.18 -0.59 -18.87
N LEU A 49 -5.50 -0.30 -17.76
CA LEU A 49 -5.88 0.75 -16.82
C LEU A 49 -4.65 1.42 -16.20
N ASN A 50 -4.67 2.75 -16.12
CA ASN A 50 -3.70 3.49 -15.32
C ASN A 50 -4.01 3.33 -13.83
N LEU A 51 -3.49 2.29 -13.19
CA LEU A 51 -3.71 1.99 -11.77
C LEU A 51 -3.44 3.19 -10.87
N ARG A 52 -2.39 3.95 -11.17
CA ARG A 52 -2.01 5.13 -10.39
C ARG A 52 -3.09 6.21 -10.43
N ASP A 53 -3.62 6.49 -11.61
CA ASP A 53 -4.66 7.52 -11.81
C ASP A 53 -5.98 7.07 -11.17
N PHE A 54 -6.35 5.81 -11.40
CA PHE A 54 -7.51 5.18 -10.76
C PHE A 54 -7.43 5.29 -9.24
N LEU A 55 -6.35 4.84 -8.61
CA LEU A 55 -6.20 4.87 -7.15
C LEU A 55 -6.11 6.29 -6.58
N LEU A 56 -5.62 7.28 -7.35
CA LEU A 56 -5.65 8.69 -6.94
C LEU A 56 -7.10 9.18 -6.84
N ASP A 57 -7.93 8.83 -7.81
CA ASP A 57 -9.35 9.19 -7.85
C ASP A 57 -10.18 8.45 -6.79
N GLN A 58 -9.75 7.26 -6.34
CA GLN A 58 -10.50 6.48 -5.34
C GLN A 58 -10.28 6.97 -3.90
N PRO A 59 -11.25 7.69 -3.25
CA PRO A 59 -11.08 8.20 -1.89
C PRO A 59 -11.02 7.08 -0.84
N GLN A 60 -11.53 5.89 -1.17
CA GLN A 60 -11.57 4.75 -0.26
C GLN A 60 -10.17 4.15 -0.01
N VAL A 61 -9.20 4.39 -0.89
CA VAL A 61 -7.85 3.86 -0.73
C VAL A 61 -6.97 4.91 -0.08
N HIS A 62 -6.53 4.69 1.16
CA HIS A 62 -5.68 5.65 1.88
C HIS A 62 -4.22 5.57 1.44
N HIS A 63 -3.70 4.36 1.27
CA HIS A 63 -2.36 4.12 0.76
C HIS A 63 -2.35 2.98 -0.25
N ALA A 64 -1.52 3.10 -1.29
CA ALA A 64 -1.32 2.06 -2.28
C ALA A 64 0.16 1.86 -2.60
N LEU A 65 0.57 0.61 -2.82
CA LEU A 65 1.88 0.22 -3.33
C LEU A 65 1.72 -0.49 -4.66
N ILE A 66 2.31 0.09 -5.70
CA ILE A 66 2.41 -0.51 -7.03
C ILE A 66 3.83 -1.06 -7.19
N TYR A 67 3.99 -2.36 -7.41
CA TYR A 67 5.30 -3.01 -7.57
C TYR A 67 5.45 -3.68 -8.94
N GLY A 68 6.69 -3.97 -9.35
CA GLY A 68 6.98 -4.62 -10.64
C GLY A 68 6.79 -3.71 -11.84
N GLN A 69 6.98 -2.40 -11.65
CA GLN A 69 6.77 -1.41 -12.69
C GLN A 69 8.06 -1.17 -13.49
N PRO A 70 7.99 -1.07 -14.84
CA PRO A 70 9.15 -0.77 -15.66
C PRO A 70 9.73 0.62 -15.35
N ALA A 71 11.06 0.76 -15.50
CA ALA A 71 11.86 1.94 -15.17
C ALA A 71 11.46 3.24 -15.92
N GLU A 72 10.54 3.17 -16.89
CA GLU A 72 10.09 4.27 -17.74
C GLU A 72 8.99 5.15 -17.11
N TRP A 73 8.43 4.76 -15.96
CA TRP A 73 7.48 5.63 -15.27
C TRP A 73 8.22 6.77 -14.56
N PRO A 74 7.70 8.01 -14.57
CA PRO A 74 8.30 9.12 -13.86
C PRO A 74 8.56 8.77 -12.39
N PRO A 75 9.79 8.97 -11.89
CA PRO A 75 10.13 8.67 -10.51
C PRO A 75 9.17 9.40 -9.57
N THR A 76 8.66 8.69 -8.58
CA THR A 76 7.84 9.28 -7.51
C THR A 76 8.64 10.41 -6.83
N PRO A 77 8.09 11.63 -6.70
CA PRO A 77 8.78 12.71 -6.01
C PRO A 77 9.23 12.27 -4.62
N ALA A 78 10.54 12.27 -4.39
CA ALA A 78 11.16 11.94 -3.11
C ALA A 78 10.90 13.07 -2.11
N GLY A 79 9.71 13.09 -1.51
CA GLY A 79 9.36 14.12 -0.53
C GLY A 79 7.87 14.37 -0.49
N GLY A 80 7.17 13.67 0.40
CA GLY A 80 5.75 13.88 0.66
C GLY A 80 5.04 12.56 0.90
N LEU A 81 4.11 12.59 1.85
CA LEU A 81 3.18 11.50 2.16
C LEU A 81 2.32 11.21 0.91
N GLN A 82 2.84 10.42 -0.03
CA GLN A 82 2.08 10.11 -1.24
C GLN A 82 1.15 8.94 -0.95
N LYS A 83 -0.14 9.19 -1.21
CA LYS A 83 -1.20 8.18 -1.25
C LYS A 83 -0.79 6.94 -2.07
N ILE A 84 0.07 7.12 -3.09
CA ILE A 84 0.55 6.03 -3.94
C ILE A 84 2.07 5.98 -3.94
N GLN A 85 2.61 4.83 -3.54
CA GLN A 85 4.01 4.48 -3.63
C GLN A 85 4.24 3.52 -4.80
N VAL A 86 5.38 3.68 -5.45
CA VAL A 86 5.75 2.89 -6.61
C VAL A 86 7.11 2.25 -6.34
N SER A 87 7.21 0.96 -6.59
CA SER A 87 8.42 0.17 -6.45
C SER A 87 8.80 -0.46 -7.79
N ASP A 88 10.03 -0.24 -8.21
CA ASP A 88 10.66 -0.91 -9.36
C ASP A 88 10.91 -2.41 -9.09
N ALA A 89 10.98 -2.82 -7.81
CA ALA A 89 11.21 -4.20 -7.44
C ALA A 89 10.10 -5.13 -7.98
N ALA A 90 10.51 -6.21 -8.65
CA ALA A 90 9.59 -7.23 -9.17
C ALA A 90 8.72 -7.88 -8.08
N VAL A 91 9.24 -7.96 -6.85
CA VAL A 91 8.51 -8.40 -5.66
C VAL A 91 8.94 -7.51 -4.49
N PRO A 92 8.01 -6.95 -3.70
CA PRO A 92 8.37 -6.15 -2.54
C PRO A 92 8.98 -7.03 -1.44
N ASP A 93 10.17 -6.66 -0.99
CA ASP A 93 10.85 -7.29 0.14
C ASP A 93 10.32 -6.79 1.49
N LEU A 94 10.69 -7.50 2.57
CA LEU A 94 10.30 -7.14 3.93
C LEU A 94 10.67 -5.70 4.29
N THR A 95 11.85 -5.23 3.92
CA THR A 95 12.30 -3.85 4.16
C THR A 95 11.42 -2.82 3.43
N CYS A 96 10.94 -3.16 2.24
CA CYS A 96 10.05 -2.30 1.46
C CYS A 96 8.68 -2.19 2.14
N ILE A 97 8.11 -3.33 2.55
CA ILE A 97 6.86 -3.38 3.31
C ILE A 97 7.02 -2.65 4.65
N GLN A 98 8.13 -2.82 5.38
CA GLN A 98 8.37 -2.11 6.65
C GLN A 98 8.40 -0.59 6.48
N ARG A 99 9.10 -0.07 5.46
CA ARG A 99 9.10 1.37 5.16
C ARG A 99 7.71 1.88 4.81
N LEU A 100 6.96 1.08 4.06
CA LEU A 100 5.59 1.42 3.74
C LEU A 100 4.70 1.41 4.97
N MET A 101 4.81 0.40 5.85
CA MET A 101 4.04 0.35 7.09
C MET A 101 4.40 1.52 8.01
N ALA A 102 5.65 1.97 8.05
CA ALA A 102 6.03 3.18 8.79
C ALA A 102 5.34 4.46 8.28
N ILE A 103 4.80 4.45 7.06
CA ILE A 103 4.03 5.56 6.48
C ILE A 103 2.53 5.38 6.69
N VAL A 104 2.03 4.14 6.54
CA VAL A 104 0.60 3.78 6.70
C VAL A 104 0.19 3.79 8.17
N ASP A 105 0.97 3.11 8.99
CA ASP A 105 0.86 3.04 10.44
C ASP A 105 2.20 3.53 11.02
N PRO A 106 2.42 4.85 11.06
CA PRO A 106 3.52 5.39 11.82
C PRO A 106 3.20 5.05 13.27
N GLN A 107 3.72 3.93 13.77
CA GLN A 107 3.58 3.54 15.16
C GLN A 107 3.97 4.75 16.00
N LEU A 108 2.97 5.44 16.55
CA LEU A 108 3.22 6.63 17.36
C LEU A 108 4.18 6.17 18.45
N PRO A 109 5.30 6.87 18.72
CA PRO A 109 6.00 6.62 19.95
C PRO A 109 4.95 6.79 21.05
N PHE A 110 4.83 5.78 21.92
CA PHE A 110 4.03 5.85 23.14
C PHE A 110 4.54 7.07 23.93
N VAL A 111 4.01 8.26 23.66
CA VAL A 111 4.13 9.41 24.54
C VAL A 111 3.10 9.18 25.63
N GLY A 112 3.38 8.17 26.46
CA GLY A 112 2.84 8.13 27.80
C GLY A 112 3.41 9.36 28.49
N THR A 113 2.63 10.43 28.58
CA THR A 113 2.99 11.61 29.35
C THR A 113 3.21 11.18 30.79
N VAL A 114 4.47 10.96 31.18
CA VAL A 114 4.84 10.77 32.59
C VAL A 114 4.98 12.15 33.18
N ILE A 115 3.89 12.67 33.75
CA ILE A 115 3.97 13.85 34.62
C ILE A 115 4.29 13.34 36.03
N SER A 116 5.54 13.53 36.46
CA SER A 116 5.88 13.45 37.89
C SER A 116 5.87 14.87 38.44
N VAL A 117 4.91 15.16 39.31
CA VAL A 117 4.86 16.42 40.07
C VAL A 117 5.40 16.12 41.46
N ARG A 118 6.42 16.89 41.88
CA ARG A 118 6.89 16.94 43.27
C ARG A 118 6.23 18.09 44.01
#